data_AF-A0A7V6GKE0-F1
#
_entry.id   AF-A0A7V6GKE0-F1
#
_cell.length_a   1.000
_cell.length_b   1.000
_cell.length_c   1.000
_cell.angle_alpha   90.00
_cell.angle_beta   90.00
_cell.angle_gamma   90.00
#
_symmetry.space_group_name_H-M   'P 1'
#
loop_
_entity.id
_entity.type
_entity.pdbx_description
1 polymer ?
#
loop_
_entity_poly.entity_id
_entity_poly.type
_entity_poly.pdbx_seq_one_letter_code
_entity_poly.pdbx_strand_id
1 'polypeptide(L)'
;MPNIKSQEKRDRQNIKRELKNKSLRTEIKSTRKKIAADIEQKDAQILQDNLSAYFKKLDKAVKKGAVHKNFAANKKSKAAKLVNSASGEEK
;
A
#
# COMPACT_ATOMS: atom_id res chain seq x y z
N MET A 1 -23.36 -21.01 -9.16
CA MET A 1 -24.12 -20.15 -10.08
C MET A 1 -25.15 -19.40 -9.24
N PRO A 2 -25.21 -18.06 -9.31
CA PRO A 2 -26.18 -17.30 -8.52
C PRO A 2 -27.59 -17.63 -9.01
N ASN A 3 -28.47 -18.04 -8.09
CA ASN A 3 -29.85 -18.42 -8.41
C ASN A 3 -30.75 -17.21 -8.69
N ILE A 4 -30.31 -16.00 -8.35
CA ILE A 4 -31.05 -14.75 -8.51
C ILE A 4 -30.30 -13.83 -9.47
N LYS A 5 -31.00 -13.25 -10.46
CA LYS A 5 -30.41 -12.32 -11.45
C LYS A 5 -29.64 -11.15 -10.83
N SER A 6 -30.12 -10.65 -9.69
CA SER A 6 -29.45 -9.57 -8.96
C SER A 6 -28.10 -9.99 -8.38
N GLN A 7 -27.97 -11.24 -7.93
CA GLN A 7 -26.71 -11.80 -7.42
C GLN A 7 -25.70 -11.99 -8.55
N GLU A 8 -26.12 -12.50 -9.71
CA GLU A 8 -25.25 -12.60 -10.89
C GLU A 8 -24.64 -11.25 -11.29
N LYS A 9 -25.45 -10.19 -11.25
CA LYS A 9 -24.97 -8.83 -11.46
C LYS A 9 -23.96 -8.41 -10.38
N ARG A 10 -24.19 -8.74 -9.11
CA ARG A 10 -23.27 -8.42 -8.01
C ARG A 10 -21.94 -9.15 -8.18
N ASP A 11 -21.94 -10.43 -8.54
CA ASP A 11 -20.73 -11.24 -8.75
C ASP A 11 -19.87 -10.64 -9.86
N ARG A 12 -20.47 -10.31 -11.01
CA ARG A 12 -19.76 -9.63 -12.11
C ARG A 12 -19.13 -8.31 -11.68
N GLN A 13 -19.81 -7.53 -10.83
CA GLN A 13 -19.26 -6.28 -10.32
C GLN A 13 -18.15 -6.52 -9.28
N ASN A 14 -18.30 -7.54 -8.44
CA ASN A 14 -17.35 -7.88 -7.39
C ASN A 14 -16.02 -8.31 -8.00
N ILE A 15 -16.01 -9.18 -9.01
CA ILE A 15 -14.81 -9.59 -9.74
C ILE A 15 -14.06 -8.37 -10.28
N LYS A 16 -14.78 -7.44 -10.93
CA LYS A 16 -14.17 -6.21 -11.47
C LYS A 16 -13.57 -5.32 -10.39
N ARG A 17 -14.20 -5.20 -9.22
CA ARG A 17 -13.68 -4.42 -8.09
C ARG A 17 -12.50 -5.12 -7.43
N GLU A 18 -12.57 -6.43 -7.28
CA GLU A 18 -11.53 -7.25 -6.68
C GLU A 18 -10.22 -7.15 -7.46
N LEU A 19 -10.26 -7.29 -8.79
CA LEU A 19 -9.06 -7.17 -9.63
C LEU A 19 -8.36 -5.81 -9.46
N LYS A 20 -9.14 -4.72 -9.44
CA LYS A 20 -8.62 -3.36 -9.23
C LYS A 20 -8.00 -3.21 -7.83
N ASN A 21 -8.69 -3.70 -6.80
CA ASN A 21 -8.21 -3.61 -5.43
C ASN A 21 -6.99 -4.50 -5.19
N LYS A 22 -6.93 -5.67 -5.84
CA LYS A 22 -5.80 -6.60 -5.78
C LYS A 22 -4.54 -5.97 -6.33
N SER A 23 -4.60 -5.32 -7.50
CA SER A 23 -3.47 -4.59 -8.08
C SER A 23 -2.93 -3.53 -7.11
N LEU A 24 -3.79 -2.64 -6.59
CA LEU A 24 -3.38 -1.59 -5.64
C LEU A 24 -2.76 -2.16 -4.36
N ARG A 25 -3.34 -3.23 -3.80
CA ARG A 25 -2.81 -3.89 -2.60
C ARG A 25 -1.46 -4.55 -2.87
N THR A 26 -1.27 -5.17 -4.02
CA THR A 26 0.00 -5.79 -4.41
C THR A 26 1.09 -4.75 -4.63
N GLU A 27 0.77 -3.61 -5.26
CA GLU A 27 1.70 -2.49 -5.44
C GLU A 27 2.18 -1.92 -4.11
N ILE A 28 1.28 -1.73 -3.14
CA ILE A 28 1.64 -1.30 -1.78
C ILE A 28 2.59 -2.31 -1.13
N LYS A 29 2.29 -3.61 -1.23
CA LYS A 29 3.15 -4.67 -0.67
C LYS A 29 4.53 -4.69 -1.34
N SER A 30 4.58 -4.59 -2.66
CA SER A 30 5.84 -4.57 -3.43
C SER A 30 6.70 -3.37 -3.05
N THR A 31 6.13 -2.17 -3.00
CA THR A 31 6.87 -0.95 -2.64
C THR A 31 7.40 -1.01 -1.21
N ARG A 32 6.63 -1.60 -0.28
CA ARG A 32 7.11 -1.84 1.09
C ARG A 32 8.30 -2.80 1.14
N LYS A 33 8.32 -3.84 0.30
CA LYS A 33 9.47 -4.76 0.21
C LYS A 33 10.72 -4.05 -0.34
N LYS A 34 10.55 -3.16 -1.32
CA LYS A 34 11.64 -2.34 -1.84
C LYS A 34 12.28 -1.49 -0.75
N ILE A 35 11.47 -0.73 0.00
CA ILE A 35 11.94 0.06 1.16
C ILE A 35 12.75 -0.80 2.14
N ALA A 36 12.27 -2.01 2.46
CA ALA A 36 13.00 -2.90 3.37
C ALA A 36 14.36 -3.34 2.81
N ALA A 37 14.46 -3.62 1.50
CA ALA A 37 15.72 -3.95 0.84
C ALA A 37 16.67 -2.74 0.73
N ASP A 38 16.14 -1.55 0.46
CA ASP A 38 16.95 -0.33 0.33
C ASP A 38 17.58 0.08 1.68
N ILE A 39 16.89 -0.20 2.79
CA ILE A 39 17.42 -0.01 4.15
C ILE A 39 18.69 -0.86 4.36
N GLU A 40 18.73 -2.09 3.84
CA GLU A 40 19.91 -2.95 3.94
C GLU A 40 21.08 -2.42 3.08
N GLN A 41 20.77 -1.80 1.94
CA GLN A 41 21.76 -1.25 1.01
C GLN A 41 22.32 0.13 1.43
N LYS A 42 21.72 0.80 2.42
CA LYS A 42 22.14 2.10 2.98
C LYS A 42 22.19 3.28 1.98
N ASP A 43 21.49 3.19 0.86
CA ASP A 43 21.34 4.33 -0.07
C ASP A 43 20.22 5.26 0.41
N ALA A 44 20.61 6.38 1.01
CA ALA A 44 19.68 7.35 1.61
C ALA A 44 18.78 8.05 0.58
N GLN A 45 19.28 8.28 -0.64
CA GLN A 45 18.55 9.02 -1.67
C GLN A 45 17.43 8.14 -2.25
N ILE A 46 17.76 6.90 -2.61
CA ILE A 46 16.81 5.92 -3.12
C ILE A 46 15.73 5.61 -2.07
N LEU A 47 16.12 5.55 -0.80
CA LEU A 47 15.19 5.28 0.30
C LEU A 47 14.13 6.38 0.46
N GLN A 48 14.52 7.66 0.39
CA GLN A 48 13.58 8.78 0.47
C GLN A 48 12.59 8.79 -0.71
N ASP A 49 13.08 8.54 -1.93
CA ASP A 49 12.24 8.48 -3.13
C ASP A 49 11.22 7.33 -3.04
N ASN A 50 11.66 6.15 -2.61
CA ASN A 50 10.79 4.99 -2.43
C ASN A 50 9.78 5.19 -1.28
N LEU A 51 10.15 5.89 -0.21
CA LEU A 51 9.25 6.27 0.87
C LEU A 51 8.16 7.23 0.39
N SER A 52 8.53 8.26 -0.36
CA SER A 52 7.58 9.19 -0.99
C SER A 52 6.62 8.48 -1.93
N ALA A 53 7.14 7.58 -2.78
CA ALA A 53 6.33 6.75 -3.66
C ALA A 53 5.36 5.83 -2.88
N TYR A 54 5.80 5.28 -1.76
CA TYR A 54 4.96 4.45 -0.89
C TYR A 54 3.80 5.23 -0.28
N PHE A 55 4.05 6.44 0.21
CA PHE A 55 3.01 7.31 0.76
C PHE A 55 1.97 7.69 -0.30
N LYS A 56 2.44 8.09 -1.50
CA LYS A 56 1.58 8.40 -2.64
C LYS A 56 0.66 7.23 -3.02
N LYS A 57 1.19 5.99 -3.02
CA LYS A 57 0.40 4.78 -3.32
C LYS A 57 -0.64 4.49 -2.25
N LEU A 58 -0.30 4.65 -0.96
CA LEU A 58 -1.25 4.49 0.14
C LEU A 58 -2.41 5.50 0.04
N ASP A 59 -2.11 6.77 -0.23
CA ASP A 59 -3.14 7.80 -0.35
C ASP A 59 -4.04 7.58 -1.57
N LYS A 60 -3.45 7.15 -2.70
CA LYS A 60 -4.22 6.75 -3.88
C LYS A 60 -5.16 5.58 -3.56
N ALA A 61 -4.70 4.60 -2.78
CA ALA A 61 -5.54 3.47 -2.38
C ALA A 61 -6.68 3.88 -1.44
N VAL A 62 -6.47 4.86 -0.56
CA VAL A 62 -7.54 5.45 0.28
C VAL A 62 -8.54 6.19 -0.59
N LYS A 63 -8.08 7.05 -1.52
CA LYS A 63 -8.96 7.80 -2.43
C LYS A 63 -9.82 6.88 -3.31
N LYS A 64 -9.29 5.71 -3.68
CA LYS A 64 -10.02 4.69 -4.45
C LYS A 64 -10.89 3.77 -3.59
N GLY A 65 -10.90 3.93 -2.27
CA GLY A 65 -11.68 3.11 -1.34
C GLY A 65 -11.17 1.67 -1.18
N ALA A 66 -9.94 1.39 -1.63
CA ALA A 66 -9.36 0.05 -1.56
C ALA A 66 -8.85 -0.31 -0.14
N VAL A 67 -8.49 0.72 0.65
CA VAL A 67 -8.05 0.63 2.05
C VAL A 67 -8.64 1.78 2.88
N HIS A 68 -8.82 1.55 4.18
CA HIS A 68 -9.31 2.57 5.11
C HIS A 68 -8.21 3.59 5.46
N LYS A 69 -8.60 4.83 5.80
CA LYS A 69 -7.67 5.90 6.20
C LYS A 69 -6.76 5.51 7.38
N ASN A 70 -7.29 4.80 8.37
CA ASN A 70 -6.51 4.35 9.53
C ASN A 70 -5.47 3.28 9.15
N PHE A 71 -5.79 2.44 8.15
CA PHE A 71 -4.82 1.47 7.63
C PHE A 71 -3.65 2.19 6.97
N ALA A 72 -3.93 3.21 6.14
CA ALA A 72 -2.90 4.01 5.51
C ALA A 72 -2.06 4.77 6.55
N ALA A 73 -2.70 5.42 7.54
CA ALA A 73 -2.01 6.16 8.60
C ALA A 73 -1.07 5.25 9.42
N ASN A 74 -1.54 4.08 9.85
CA ASN A 74 -0.72 3.10 10.58
C ASN A 74 0.50 2.65 9.74
N LYS A 75 0.29 2.38 8.44
CA LYS A 75 1.38 1.95 7.56
C LYS A 75 2.39 3.05 7.27
N LYS A 76 1.95 4.30 7.09
CA LYS A 76 2.84 5.46 6.97
C LYS A 76 3.70 5.63 8.20
N SER A 77 3.08 5.62 9.39
CA SER A 77 3.79 5.74 10.67
C SER A 77 4.82 4.64 10.85
N LYS A 78 4.48 3.38 10.56
CA LYS A 78 5.43 2.26 10.64
C LYS A 78 6.59 2.37 9.66
N ALA A 79 6.34 2.81 8.43
CA ALA A 79 7.40 2.98 7.44
C ALA A 79 8.35 4.13 7.83
N ALA A 80 7.81 5.26 8.27
CA ALA A 80 8.61 6.39 8.75
C ALA A 80 9.47 5.99 9.97
N LYS A 81 8.88 5.31 10.96
CA LYS A 81 9.63 4.82 12.13
C LYS A 81 10.78 3.90 11.74
N LEU A 82 10.55 2.99 10.81
CA LEU A 82 11.57 2.04 10.35
C LEU A 82 12.75 2.77 9.68
N VAL A 83 12.45 3.75 8.83
CA VAL A 83 13.49 4.57 8.17
C VAL A 83 14.26 5.39 9.21
N ASN A 84 13.57 6.08 10.11
CA ASN A 84 14.23 6.90 11.14
C ASN A 84 15.11 6.06 12.09
N SER A 85 14.64 4.87 12.49
CA SER A 85 15.45 3.95 13.31
C SER A 85 16.69 3.46 12.58
N ALA A 86 16.62 3.31 11.25
CA ALA A 86 17.77 2.92 10.44
C ALA A 86 18.77 4.08 10.25
N SER A 87 18.29 5.32 10.26
CA SER A 87 19.11 6.54 10.12
C SER A 87 19.74 7.03 11.43
N GLY A 88 19.47 6.39 12.57
CA GLY A 88 20.12 6.70 13.85
C GLY A 88 19.66 7.99 14.53
N GLU A 89 18.56 8.61 14.08
CA GLU A 89 17.94 9.72 14.80
C GLU A 89 17.01 9.17 15.88
N GLU A 90 17.61 8.73 16.99
CA GLU A 90 16.87 8.46 18.23
C GLU A 90 16.42 9.80 18.85
N LYS A 91 15.11 9.99 18.94
CA LYS A 91 14.46 10.87 19.91
C LYS A 91 13.27 10.15 20.52
#